data_AF-A0A0D7VW72-F1
#
_entry.id   AF-A0A0D7VW72-F1
#
_cell.length_a   1.000
_cell.length_b   1.000
_cell.length_c   1.000
_cell.angle_alpha   90.00
_cell.angle_beta   90.00
_cell.angle_gamma   90.00
#
_symmetry.space_group_name_H-M   'P 1'
#
loop_
_entity.id
_entity.type
_entity.pdbx_description
1 polymer ?
#
loop_
_entity_poly.entity_id
_entity_poly.type
_entity_poly.pdbx_seq_one_letter_code
_entity_poly.pdbx_strand_id
1 'polypeptide(L)'
;MKFFNFFKLKTKIEEVQISKDSKLPHSDVAKNRIDKIEFNSTTELIEILNFIKNNDVFCGIELSEPATDNDIKFFETEKKLKLPKDFKTLYKFCNGFETDEDLFRLIPLNEIIDNGKDDYCISDSSFHFTEYMIYSDMWTVEINPANIDNYKIYNKANDIVYLTSSLTEFLCVFLNKGIYDGLYEWREKQNE
;
A
#
# COMPACT_ATOMS: atom_id res chain seq x y z
N MET A 1 6.53 -2.93 -42.89
CA MET A 1 6.35 -2.12 -41.67
C MET A 1 7.35 -0.99 -41.71
N LYS A 2 6.88 0.26 -41.64
CA LYS A 2 7.69 1.47 -41.82
C LYS A 2 8.32 1.89 -40.48
N PHE A 3 9.65 1.99 -40.45
CA PHE A 3 10.40 2.62 -39.37
C PHE A 3 10.32 4.15 -39.54
N PHE A 4 9.90 4.85 -38.49
CA PHE A 4 9.97 6.31 -38.44
C PHE A 4 11.30 6.75 -37.82
N ASN A 5 12.01 7.57 -38.57
CA ASN A 5 13.23 8.28 -38.19
C ASN A 5 12.94 9.74 -38.54
N PHE A 6 12.95 10.69 -37.59
CA PHE A 6 12.97 12.17 -37.75
C PHE A 6 12.67 12.79 -36.36
N PHE A 7 13.40 13.72 -35.73
CA PHE A 7 14.38 14.72 -36.15
C PHE A 7 15.46 14.96 -35.06
N LYS A 8 16.69 15.22 -35.50
CA LYS A 8 17.70 16.01 -34.77
C LYS A 8 17.35 17.50 -34.94
N LEU A 9 17.23 18.24 -33.84
CA LEU A 9 17.50 19.68 -33.83
C LEU A 9 18.65 19.95 -32.86
N LYS A 10 19.74 20.52 -33.38
CA LYS A 10 20.83 21.11 -32.58
C LYS A 10 20.54 22.59 -32.41
N THR A 11 20.60 23.07 -31.17
CA THR A 11 20.96 24.46 -30.87
C THR A 11 21.79 24.51 -29.61
N LYS A 12 22.91 25.24 -29.71
CA LYS A 12 23.96 25.43 -28.70
C LYS A 12 23.40 25.92 -27.36
N ILE A 13 23.89 25.35 -26.27
CA ILE A 13 23.98 26.02 -24.97
C ILE A 13 25.46 25.95 -24.56
N GLU A 14 25.96 27.10 -24.11
CA GLU A 14 27.36 27.43 -23.86
C GLU A 14 27.97 26.61 -22.73
N GLU A 15 29.24 26.21 -22.89
CA GLU A 15 30.05 25.63 -21.83
C GLU A 15 30.35 26.69 -20.76
N VAL A 16 29.61 26.66 -19.65
CA VAL A 16 30.02 27.34 -18.42
C VAL A 16 30.89 26.36 -17.62
N GLN A 17 32.17 26.70 -17.52
CA GLN A 17 33.10 26.06 -16.57
C GLN A 17 32.59 26.27 -15.15
N ILE A 18 32.23 25.18 -14.47
CA ILE A 18 31.97 25.19 -13.02
C ILE A 18 33.09 24.44 -12.32
N SER A 19 33.72 25.17 -11.41
CA SER A 19 34.80 24.79 -10.53
C SER A 19 34.50 23.51 -9.74
N LYS A 20 35.54 22.68 -9.56
CA LYS A 20 35.61 21.66 -8.51
C LYS A 20 35.57 22.36 -7.15
N ASP A 21 34.37 22.59 -6.62
CA ASP A 21 34.03 22.73 -5.20
C ASP A 21 32.59 23.24 -5.11
N SER A 22 31.65 22.33 -5.27
CA SER A 22 30.32 22.48 -4.69
C SER A 22 29.80 21.10 -4.35
N LYS A 23 29.87 20.77 -3.06
CA LYS A 23 29.04 19.72 -2.49
C LYS A 23 27.60 20.08 -2.87
N LEU A 24 26.99 19.25 -3.72
CA LEU A 24 25.54 19.22 -3.86
C LEU A 24 24.97 19.18 -2.44
N PRO A 25 24.09 20.10 -2.04
CA PRO A 25 23.40 19.93 -0.79
C PRO A 25 22.53 18.70 -1.01
N HIS A 26 22.94 17.58 -0.39
CA HIS A 26 21.96 16.63 0.11
C HIS A 26 20.93 17.48 0.81
N SER A 27 19.70 17.45 0.31
CA SER A 27 18.59 18.14 0.94
C SER A 27 18.40 17.49 2.31
N ASP A 28 19.10 18.04 3.30
CA ASP A 28 18.87 17.90 4.72
C ASP A 28 17.52 18.58 5.04
N VAL A 29 16.45 18.09 4.43
CA VAL A 29 15.12 18.20 5.03
C VAL A 29 15.22 17.29 6.23
N ALA A 30 15.37 17.93 7.40
CA ALA A 30 15.43 17.28 8.68
C ALA A 30 14.41 16.14 8.73
N LYS A 31 14.90 14.89 8.70
CA LYS A 31 14.14 13.71 9.10
C LYS A 31 13.81 13.89 10.57
N ASN A 32 12.81 14.72 10.86
CA ASN A 32 12.15 14.73 12.15
C ASN A 32 11.66 13.30 12.33
N ARG A 33 12.34 12.53 13.18
CA ARG A 33 11.95 11.16 13.48
C ARG A 33 10.51 11.22 13.97
N ILE A 34 9.61 10.77 13.12
CA ILE A 34 8.35 10.26 13.61
C ILE A 34 8.69 9.15 14.60
N ASP A 35 8.11 9.25 15.78
CA ASP A 35 8.20 8.19 16.76
C ASP A 35 7.64 6.91 16.16
N LYS A 36 8.42 5.82 16.26
CA LYS A 36 7.96 4.51 15.80
C LYS A 36 6.64 4.17 16.49
N ILE A 37 5.69 3.67 15.71
CA ILE A 37 4.42 3.21 16.24
C ILE A 37 4.66 1.83 16.86
N GLU A 38 4.62 1.72 18.18
CA GLU A 38 4.73 0.41 18.84
C GLU A 38 3.40 -0.34 18.72
N PHE A 39 3.38 -1.39 17.89
CA PHE A 39 2.25 -2.31 17.85
C PHE A 39 2.24 -3.19 19.11
N ASN A 40 1.11 -3.22 19.80
CA ASN A 40 0.83 -4.14 20.90
C ASN A 40 -0.66 -4.51 20.90
N SER A 41 -1.06 -5.40 21.83
CA SER A 41 -2.44 -5.91 21.90
C SER A 41 -3.52 -4.86 22.22
N THR A 42 -3.13 -3.65 22.60
CA THR A 42 -4.04 -2.54 22.90
C THR A 42 -4.08 -1.48 21.80
N THR A 43 -3.20 -1.55 20.80
CA THR A 43 -3.17 -0.62 19.67
C THR A 43 -4.44 -0.77 18.84
N GLU A 44 -5.21 0.32 18.73
CA GLU A 44 -6.44 0.32 17.94
C GLU A 44 -6.19 0.79 16.50
N LEU A 45 -6.90 0.20 15.53
CA LEU A 45 -6.80 0.61 14.13
C LEU A 45 -7.01 2.12 13.94
N ILE A 46 -7.96 2.72 14.67
CA ILE A 46 -8.25 4.15 14.55
C ILE A 46 -7.08 5.04 14.99
N GLU A 47 -6.26 4.58 15.93
CA GLU A 47 -5.04 5.30 16.35
C GLU A 47 -4.03 5.35 15.21
N ILE A 48 -3.87 4.23 14.49
CA ILE A 48 -2.98 4.13 13.32
C ILE A 48 -3.48 5.01 12.17
N LEU A 49 -4.78 4.98 11.89
CA LEU A 49 -5.36 5.79 10.83
C LEU A 49 -5.23 7.29 11.13
N ASN A 50 -5.54 7.70 12.37
CA ASN A 50 -5.34 9.08 12.81
C ASN A 50 -3.87 9.48 12.75
N PHE A 51 -2.96 8.57 13.09
CA PHE A 51 -1.53 8.79 12.93
C PHE A 51 -1.17 9.08 11.47
N ILE A 52 -1.65 8.26 10.51
CA ILE A 52 -1.40 8.48 9.07
C ILE A 52 -1.90 9.87 8.66
N LYS A 53 -3.15 10.21 8.97
CA LYS A 53 -3.75 11.50 8.57
C LYS A 53 -3.06 12.71 9.18
N ASN A 54 -2.55 12.60 10.40
CA ASN A 54 -1.84 13.70 11.05
C ASN A 54 -0.38 13.85 10.57
N ASN A 55 0.12 12.88 9.79
CA ASN A 55 1.51 12.80 9.36
C ASN A 55 1.63 12.41 7.88
N ASP A 56 0.59 12.65 7.07
CA ASP A 56 0.46 12.18 5.69
C ASP A 56 1.63 12.66 4.81
N VAL A 57 1.97 13.95 4.90
CA VAL A 57 3.12 14.55 4.20
C VAL A 57 4.44 13.90 4.61
N PHE A 58 4.60 13.51 5.88
CA PHE A 58 5.84 12.86 6.33
C PHE A 58 5.91 11.41 5.88
N CYS A 59 4.78 10.70 5.95
CA CYS A 59 4.67 9.33 5.48
C CYS A 59 4.78 9.24 3.95
N GLY A 60 4.71 10.37 3.25
CA GLY A 60 4.61 10.41 1.78
C GLY A 60 3.36 9.69 1.29
N ILE A 61 2.25 9.78 2.04
CA ILE A 61 0.99 9.11 1.75
C ILE A 61 -0.05 10.15 1.30
N GLU A 62 -0.62 9.96 0.13
CA GLU A 62 -1.78 10.72 -0.35
C GLU A 62 -3.07 9.91 -0.10
N LEU A 63 -3.90 10.36 0.83
CA LEU A 63 -5.17 9.70 1.18
C LEU A 63 -6.28 10.07 0.19
N SER A 64 -6.98 9.07 -0.35
CA SER A 64 -8.22 9.29 -1.11
C SER A 64 -9.40 9.59 -0.19
N GLU A 65 -10.45 10.18 -0.76
CA GLU A 65 -11.70 10.44 -0.05
C GLU A 65 -12.28 9.17 0.59
N PRO A 66 -12.90 9.28 1.78
CA PRO A 66 -13.59 8.17 2.43
C PRO A 66 -14.63 7.46 1.55
N ALA A 67 -14.72 6.14 1.68
CA ALA A 67 -15.81 5.37 1.10
C ALA A 67 -17.12 5.66 1.84
N THR A 68 -18.19 5.87 1.09
CA THR A 68 -19.53 5.99 1.65
C THR A 68 -20.09 4.61 2.03
N ASP A 69 -21.18 4.58 2.81
CA ASP A 69 -21.92 3.34 3.07
C ASP A 69 -22.43 2.67 1.78
N ASN A 70 -22.72 3.46 0.74
CA ASN A 70 -23.14 2.93 -0.56
C ASN A 70 -21.98 2.25 -1.29
N ASP A 71 -20.77 2.80 -1.22
CA ASP A 71 -19.58 2.20 -1.86
C ASP A 71 -19.27 0.84 -1.22
N ILE A 72 -19.30 0.77 0.10
CA ILE A 72 -19.12 -0.49 0.84
C ILE A 72 -20.22 -1.49 0.49
N LYS A 73 -21.49 -1.05 0.46
CA LYS A 73 -22.61 -1.93 0.12
C LYS A 73 -22.52 -2.44 -1.33
N PHE A 74 -22.08 -1.58 -2.25
CA PHE A 74 -21.87 -1.93 -3.65
C PHE A 74 -20.76 -2.99 -3.75
N PHE A 75 -19.60 -2.76 -3.13
CA PHE A 75 -18.53 -3.73 -3.04
C PHE A 75 -18.99 -5.09 -2.50
N GLU A 76 -19.68 -5.09 -1.35
CA GLU A 76 -20.16 -6.33 -0.73
C GLU A 76 -21.15 -7.09 -1.63
N THR A 77 -21.92 -6.37 -2.44
CA THR A 77 -22.90 -6.95 -3.38
C THR A 77 -22.20 -7.55 -4.59
N GLU A 78 -21.30 -6.81 -5.23
CA GLU A 78 -20.59 -7.25 -6.43
C GLU A 78 -19.64 -8.43 -6.13
N LYS A 79 -18.90 -8.37 -5.02
CA LYS A 79 -18.03 -9.47 -4.59
C LYS A 79 -18.78 -10.62 -3.93
N LYS A 80 -20.09 -10.47 -3.64
CA LYS A 80 -20.90 -11.44 -2.86
C LYS A 80 -20.23 -11.83 -1.54
N LEU A 81 -19.62 -10.85 -0.88
CA LEU A 81 -18.75 -11.02 0.28
C LEU A 81 -19.05 -9.91 1.29
N LYS A 82 -18.86 -10.16 2.59
CA LYS A 82 -18.98 -9.13 3.63
C LYS A 82 -17.61 -8.67 4.07
N LEU A 83 -17.40 -7.35 4.12
CA LEU A 83 -16.14 -6.80 4.62
C LEU A 83 -16.07 -6.93 6.15
N PRO A 84 -14.91 -7.33 6.72
CA PRO A 84 -14.68 -7.35 8.16
C PRO A 84 -14.77 -5.93 8.73
N LYS A 85 -15.01 -5.82 10.04
CA LYS A 85 -15.15 -4.51 10.71
C LYS A 85 -13.95 -3.59 10.49
N ASP A 86 -12.74 -4.14 10.54
CA ASP A 86 -11.50 -3.39 10.39
C ASP A 86 -11.38 -2.78 8.99
N PHE A 87 -11.66 -3.57 7.95
CA PHE A 87 -11.62 -3.08 6.57
C PHE A 87 -12.72 -2.05 6.30
N LYS A 88 -13.93 -2.21 6.87
CA LYS A 88 -14.96 -1.16 6.81
C LYS A 88 -14.48 0.13 7.44
N THR A 89 -13.79 0.04 8.58
CA THR A 89 -13.21 1.20 9.27
C THR A 89 -12.14 1.86 8.42
N LEU A 90 -11.23 1.08 7.82
CA LEU A 90 -10.20 1.58 6.90
C LEU A 90 -10.82 2.28 5.69
N TYR A 91 -11.75 1.64 4.97
CA TYR A 91 -12.32 2.23 3.77
C TYR A 91 -13.20 3.45 4.05
N LYS A 92 -13.90 3.48 5.20
CA LYS A 92 -14.59 4.70 5.68
C LYS A 92 -13.65 5.80 6.15
N PHE A 93 -12.37 5.50 6.33
CA PHE A 93 -11.35 6.48 6.66
C PHE A 93 -10.69 7.03 5.39
N CYS A 94 -10.31 6.16 4.46
CA CYS A 94 -9.83 6.51 3.13
C CYS A 94 -10.18 5.38 2.14
N ASN A 95 -10.75 5.72 0.98
CA ASN A 95 -11.02 4.73 -0.08
C ASN A 95 -9.80 4.52 -0.97
N GLY A 96 -8.68 4.16 -0.36
CA GLY A 96 -7.39 4.07 -1.03
C GLY A 96 -6.42 5.16 -0.60
N PHE A 97 -5.14 4.90 -0.85
CA PHE A 97 -4.05 5.86 -0.69
C PHE A 97 -2.87 5.44 -1.55
N GLU A 98 -2.04 6.38 -1.97
CA GLU A 98 -0.81 6.10 -2.73
C GLU A 98 0.39 6.68 -1.99
N THR A 99 1.57 6.07 -2.15
CA THR A 99 2.84 6.61 -1.65
C THR A 99 3.71 7.20 -2.74
N ASP A 100 4.34 8.33 -2.48
CA ASP A 100 5.18 9.05 -3.45
C ASP A 100 6.47 8.29 -3.83
N GLU A 101 7.19 7.74 -2.86
CA GLU A 101 8.53 7.15 -3.09
C GLU A 101 8.47 5.69 -3.53
N ASP A 102 7.63 4.91 -2.87
CA ASP A 102 7.61 3.45 -3.00
C ASP A 102 6.49 2.95 -3.90
N LEU A 103 5.69 3.79 -4.54
CA LEU A 103 4.58 3.36 -5.42
C LEU A 103 3.72 2.24 -4.80
N PHE A 104 3.56 2.29 -3.47
CA PHE A 104 2.70 1.42 -2.69
C PHE A 104 1.32 2.03 -2.63
N ARG A 105 0.30 1.19 -2.72
CA ARG A 105 -1.08 1.67 -2.74
C ARG A 105 -2.02 0.80 -1.94
N LEU A 106 -2.94 1.44 -1.23
CA LEU A 106 -4.21 0.83 -0.82
C LEU A 106 -5.19 0.94 -1.98
N ILE A 107 -5.64 -0.20 -2.48
CA ILE A 107 -6.50 -0.28 -3.67
C ILE A 107 -7.92 0.17 -3.31
N PRO A 108 -8.49 1.17 -4.03
CA PRO A 108 -9.88 1.59 -3.85
C PRO A 108 -10.88 0.46 -4.09
N LEU A 109 -12.02 0.47 -3.38
CA LEU A 109 -13.02 -0.60 -3.47
C LEU A 109 -13.53 -0.86 -4.89
N ASN A 110 -13.74 0.20 -5.69
CA ASN A 110 -14.21 0.07 -7.08
C ASN A 110 -13.16 -0.62 -7.97
N GLU A 111 -11.89 -0.30 -7.78
CA GLU A 111 -10.81 -0.94 -8.53
C GLU A 111 -10.67 -2.42 -8.19
N ILE A 112 -10.87 -2.80 -6.92
CA ILE A 112 -10.89 -4.21 -6.51
C ILE A 112 -12.04 -4.99 -7.20
N ILE A 113 -13.16 -4.34 -7.49
CA ILE A 113 -14.27 -4.93 -8.27
C ILE A 113 -13.84 -5.10 -9.73
N ASP A 114 -13.34 -4.02 -10.33
CA ASP A 114 -12.96 -3.97 -11.75
C ASP A 114 -11.82 -4.96 -12.09
N ASN A 115 -10.86 -5.13 -11.19
CA ASN A 115 -9.74 -6.07 -11.33
C ASN A 115 -10.21 -7.55 -11.36
N GLY A 116 -11.41 -7.85 -10.86
CA GLY A 116 -12.01 -9.17 -10.94
C GLY A 116 -11.32 -10.21 -10.05
N LYS A 117 -11.05 -11.39 -10.62
CA LYS A 117 -10.32 -12.50 -9.98
C LYS A 117 -9.07 -12.80 -10.78
N ASP A 118 -8.00 -13.13 -10.08
CA ASP A 118 -6.75 -13.63 -10.66
C ASP A 118 -6.31 -14.93 -9.99
N ASP A 119 -5.24 -15.52 -10.51
CA ASP A 119 -4.66 -16.75 -9.96
C ASP A 119 -3.86 -16.50 -8.66
N TYR A 120 -3.73 -15.25 -8.20
CA TYR A 120 -3.06 -14.93 -6.94
C TYR A 120 -4.02 -15.01 -5.74
N CYS A 121 -5.31 -14.75 -5.95
CA CYS A 121 -6.34 -15.00 -4.96
C CYS A 121 -6.58 -16.52 -4.79
N ILE A 122 -6.51 -17.01 -3.54
CA ILE A 122 -6.60 -18.45 -3.24
C ILE A 122 -8.02 -18.96 -3.02
N SER A 123 -8.99 -18.05 -2.89
CA SER A 123 -10.39 -18.37 -2.65
C SER A 123 -11.32 -17.25 -3.15
N ASP A 124 -12.60 -17.58 -3.31
CA ASP A 124 -13.64 -16.61 -3.69
C ASP A 124 -13.90 -15.55 -2.62
N SER A 125 -13.44 -15.78 -1.39
CA SER A 125 -13.49 -14.83 -0.28
C SER A 125 -12.17 -14.06 -0.10
N SER A 126 -11.28 -14.11 -1.09
CA SER A 126 -10.03 -13.36 -1.11
C SER A 126 -10.08 -12.16 -2.08
N PHE A 127 -9.40 -11.07 -1.73
CA PHE A 127 -9.13 -9.97 -2.64
C PHE A 127 -7.87 -9.20 -2.25
N HIS A 128 -7.16 -8.65 -3.24
CA HIS A 128 -6.01 -7.77 -3.02
C HIS A 128 -6.50 -6.44 -2.51
N PHE A 129 -5.91 -5.97 -1.41
CA PHE A 129 -6.26 -4.68 -0.83
C PHE A 129 -5.08 -3.69 -0.89
N THR A 130 -3.84 -4.17 -0.99
CA THR A 130 -2.69 -3.30 -1.26
C THR A 130 -1.78 -3.90 -2.32
N GLU A 131 -1.04 -3.03 -2.99
CA GLU A 131 -0.10 -3.41 -4.05
C GLU A 131 1.18 -2.58 -4.01
N TYR A 132 2.24 -3.17 -4.55
CA TYR A 132 3.49 -2.50 -4.85
C TYR A 132 3.72 -2.53 -6.37
N MET A 133 3.50 -1.39 -7.02
CA MET A 133 3.41 -1.33 -8.48
C MET A 133 4.73 -1.66 -9.21
N ILE A 134 5.89 -1.51 -8.57
CA ILE A 134 7.20 -1.76 -9.22
C ILE A 134 7.41 -3.25 -9.51
N TYR A 135 7.05 -4.13 -8.57
CA TYR A 135 7.17 -5.58 -8.73
C TYR A 135 5.82 -6.26 -9.00
N SER A 136 4.73 -5.49 -9.05
CA SER A 136 3.36 -6.02 -9.15
C SER A 136 3.03 -6.99 -8.02
N ASP A 137 3.63 -6.78 -6.84
CA ASP A 137 3.36 -7.60 -5.66
C ASP A 137 2.10 -7.12 -4.96
N MET A 138 1.32 -8.06 -4.47
CA MET A 138 0.01 -7.80 -3.86
C MET A 138 -0.02 -8.36 -2.44
N TRP A 139 -0.75 -7.69 -1.55
CA TRP A 139 -1.18 -8.26 -0.28
C TRP A 139 -2.69 -8.44 -0.29
N THR A 140 -3.08 -9.62 0.14
CA THR A 140 -4.42 -10.16 -0.06
C THR A 140 -5.02 -10.45 1.30
N VAL A 141 -6.29 -10.10 1.47
CA VAL A 141 -7.08 -10.56 2.61
C VAL A 141 -7.90 -11.76 2.18
N GLU A 142 -7.84 -12.84 2.95
CA GLU A 142 -8.75 -13.98 2.89
C GLU A 142 -9.76 -13.88 4.03
N ILE A 143 -11.04 -13.74 3.69
CA ILE A 143 -12.11 -13.67 4.67
C ILE A 143 -12.64 -15.08 4.94
N ASN A 144 -12.78 -15.41 6.23
CA ASN A 144 -13.44 -16.65 6.64
C ASN A 144 -14.97 -16.48 6.58
N PRO A 145 -15.70 -17.21 5.70
CA PRO A 145 -17.14 -17.04 5.57
C PRO A 145 -17.94 -17.45 6.81
N ALA A 146 -17.38 -18.32 7.67
CA ALA A 146 -18.03 -18.75 8.91
C ALA A 146 -17.87 -17.72 10.05
N ASN A 147 -16.83 -16.89 9.99
CA ASN A 147 -16.61 -15.78 10.91
C ASN A 147 -15.81 -14.68 10.21
N ILE A 148 -16.50 -13.66 9.71
CA ILE A 148 -15.93 -12.64 8.83
C ILE A 148 -14.80 -11.84 9.49
N ASP A 149 -14.82 -11.69 10.81
CA ASP A 149 -13.79 -10.96 11.56
C ASP A 149 -12.55 -11.83 11.83
N ASN A 150 -12.59 -13.13 11.51
CA ASN A 150 -11.44 -14.03 11.53
C ASN A 150 -10.81 -14.15 10.13
N TYR A 151 -10.37 -13.02 9.57
CA TYR A 151 -9.67 -12.96 8.29
C TYR A 151 -8.17 -13.21 8.46
N LYS A 152 -7.48 -13.45 7.35
CA LYS A 152 -6.01 -13.52 7.29
C LYS A 152 -5.49 -12.65 6.17
N ILE A 153 -4.34 -12.02 6.40
CA ILE A 153 -3.59 -11.27 5.40
C ILE A 153 -2.40 -12.13 4.96
N TYR A 154 -2.22 -12.26 3.66
CA TYR A 154 -1.12 -13.01 3.06
C TYR A 154 -0.49 -12.25 1.91
N ASN A 155 0.73 -12.66 1.56
CA ASN A 155 1.36 -12.34 0.29
C ASN A 155 1.60 -13.65 -0.47
N LYS A 156 1.32 -13.66 -1.77
CA LYS A 156 1.52 -14.83 -2.62
C LYS A 156 2.41 -14.46 -3.81
N ALA A 157 3.55 -15.13 -3.88
CA ALA A 157 4.38 -15.18 -5.08
C ALA A 157 4.27 -16.60 -5.65
N ASN A 158 5.26 -17.45 -5.40
CA ASN A 158 5.16 -18.89 -5.70
C ASN A 158 4.34 -19.63 -4.63
N ASP A 159 4.61 -19.34 -3.36
CA ASP A 159 3.94 -19.91 -2.19
C ASP A 159 3.10 -18.86 -1.47
N ILE A 160 2.10 -19.33 -0.75
CA ILE A 160 1.24 -18.50 0.11
C ILE A 160 1.93 -18.32 1.45
N VAL A 161 2.20 -17.07 1.84
CA VAL A 161 2.79 -16.75 3.14
C VAL A 161 1.77 -15.92 3.93
N TYR A 162 1.17 -16.53 4.94
CA TYR A 162 0.27 -15.83 5.86
C TYR A 162 1.10 -14.96 6.82
N LEU A 163 0.80 -13.67 6.86
CA LEU A 163 1.56 -12.69 7.62
C LEU A 163 0.90 -12.40 8.98
N THR A 164 -0.41 -12.15 8.97
CA THR A 164 -1.15 -11.75 10.16
C THR A 164 -2.66 -11.98 10.00
N SER A 165 -3.40 -11.90 11.09
CA SER A 165 -4.86 -11.77 11.14
C SER A 165 -5.30 -10.39 11.65
N SER A 166 -4.42 -9.37 11.58
CA SER A 166 -4.66 -8.01 12.06
C SER A 166 -4.23 -6.97 11.03
N LEU A 167 -5.20 -6.20 10.52
CA LEU A 167 -4.96 -5.05 9.67
C LEU A 167 -4.13 -3.97 10.38
N THR A 168 -4.33 -3.81 11.70
CA THR A 168 -3.55 -2.89 12.53
C THR A 168 -2.08 -3.29 12.54
N GLU A 169 -1.77 -4.58 12.76
CA GLU A 169 -0.38 -5.07 12.73
C GLU A 169 0.26 -4.85 11.35
N PHE A 170 -0.48 -5.17 10.28
CA PHE A 170 -0.01 -4.97 8.91
C PHE A 170 0.38 -3.51 8.65
N LEU A 171 -0.50 -2.56 8.98
CA LEU A 171 -0.23 -1.14 8.81
C LEU A 171 0.93 -0.66 9.69
N CYS A 172 1.06 -1.16 10.93
CA CYS A 172 2.19 -0.85 11.79
C CYS A 172 3.52 -1.34 11.20
N VAL A 173 3.57 -2.53 10.63
CA VAL A 173 4.79 -3.04 9.97
C VAL A 173 5.16 -2.14 8.79
N PHE A 174 4.19 -1.84 7.94
CA PHE A 174 4.38 -0.96 6.79
C PHE A 174 4.85 0.45 7.19
N LEU A 175 4.17 1.12 8.13
CA LEU A 175 4.50 2.49 8.52
C LEU A 175 5.86 2.61 9.23
N ASN A 176 6.27 1.58 9.98
CA ASN A 176 7.54 1.63 10.71
C ASN A 176 8.76 1.25 9.88
N LYS A 177 8.58 0.41 8.87
CA LYS A 177 9.69 -0.24 8.16
C LYS A 177 9.57 -0.25 6.63
N GLY A 178 8.46 0.26 6.08
CA GLY A 178 8.20 0.28 4.64
C GLY A 178 8.01 -1.11 4.04
N ILE A 179 8.16 -1.21 2.72
CA ILE A 179 8.01 -2.47 1.98
C ILE A 179 9.19 -3.41 2.23
N TYR A 180 10.42 -2.92 2.06
CA TYR A 180 11.63 -3.75 2.05
C TYR A 180 11.98 -4.31 3.44
N ASP A 181 12.26 -3.43 4.40
CA ASP A 181 12.62 -3.85 5.77
C ASP A 181 11.38 -4.27 6.57
N GLY A 182 10.18 -3.95 6.09
CA GLY A 182 8.91 -4.29 6.72
C GLY A 182 8.28 -5.52 6.13
N LEU A 183 7.48 -5.32 5.08
CA LEU A 183 6.60 -6.37 4.54
C LEU A 183 7.38 -7.56 3.95
N TYR A 184 8.51 -7.34 3.26
CA TYR A 184 9.33 -8.42 2.73
C TYR A 184 10.15 -9.13 3.81
N GLU A 185 10.87 -8.41 4.67
CA GLU A 185 11.58 -9.03 5.81
C GLU A 185 10.63 -9.86 6.67
N TRP A 186 9.41 -9.35 6.89
CA TRP A 186 8.38 -10.07 7.66
C TRP A 186 7.95 -11.35 6.96
N ARG A 187 7.72 -11.30 5.65
CA ARG A 187 7.40 -12.47 4.82
C ARG A 187 8.50 -13.53 4.87
N GLU A 188 9.77 -13.14 4.79
CA GLU A 188 10.90 -14.07 4.82
C GLU A 188 10.95 -14.84 6.14
N LYS A 189 10.77 -14.15 7.27
CA LYS A 189 10.77 -14.76 8.61
C LYS A 189 9.64 -15.76 8.87
N GLN A 190 8.52 -15.67 8.14
CA GLN A 190 7.45 -16.67 8.24
C GLN A 190 7.77 -17.98 7.50
N ASN A 191 8.79 -17.98 6.63
CA ASN A 191 9.22 -19.15 5.86
C ASN A 191 10.46 -19.85 6.46
N GLU A 192 11.05 -19.30 7.53
CA GLU A 192 12.13 -19.93 8.31
C GLU A 192 11.58 -20.91 9.37
#